data_AF-A0A074XMA4-F1
#
_entry.id   AF-A0A074XMA4-F1
#
_cell.length_a   1.000
_cell.length_b   1.000
_cell.length_c   1.000
_cell.angle_alpha   90.00
_cell.angle_beta   90.00
_cell.angle_gamma   90.00
#
_symmetry.space_group_name_H-M   'P 1'
#
loop_
_entity.id
_entity.type
_entity.pdbx_description
1 polymer ?
#
loop_
_entity_poly.entity_id
_entity_poly.type
_entity_poly.pdbx_seq_one_letter_code
_entity_poly.pdbx_strand_id
1 'polypeptide(L)'
;MDQQSVMDDINRMTGREKGCWRIQDCGSCLKSKHRCGWCPSSSTCVPATNLLSPINHPVCPLASERYELRTSALGCDCSTTTLLSVIVAVFSTIAAILLLSLVLWLLKWWGRTMRSGGWEIVVQEDGTVREGTWRRGSLWPRFLLARR
;
A
#
# COMPACT_ATOMS: atom_id res chain seq x y z
N MET A 1 6.51 37.62 -24.97
CA MET A 1 7.49 37.02 -24.05
C MET A 1 8.71 37.91 -24.09
N ASP A 2 8.87 38.75 -23.07
CA ASP A 2 9.93 39.76 -23.04
C ASP A 2 11.27 39.14 -22.64
N GLN A 3 12.35 39.56 -23.28
CA GLN A 3 13.69 39.03 -22.98
C GLN A 3 14.11 39.29 -21.52
N GLN A 4 13.56 40.33 -20.90
CA GLN A 4 13.81 40.68 -19.50
C GLN A 4 13.30 39.61 -18.53
N SER A 5 12.09 39.09 -18.73
CA SER A 5 11.49 38.10 -17.83
C SER A 5 12.23 36.76 -17.86
N VAL A 6 12.77 36.38 -19.02
CA VAL A 6 13.56 35.15 -19.18
C VAL A 6 14.85 35.22 -18.37
N MET A 7 15.53 36.38 -18.36
CA MET A 7 16.79 36.54 -17.63
C MET A 7 16.59 36.54 -16.11
N ASP A 8 15.48 37.12 -15.64
CA ASP A 8 15.09 37.10 -14.23
C ASP A 8 14.78 35.68 -13.75
N ASP A 9 14.11 34.87 -14.56
CA ASP A 9 13.83 33.46 -14.27
C ASP A 9 15.12 32.63 -14.20
N ILE A 10 16.07 32.84 -15.13
CA ILE A 10 17.38 32.17 -15.12
C ILE A 10 18.18 32.53 -13.87
N ASN A 11 18.22 33.80 -13.50
CA ASN A 11 18.90 34.25 -12.28
C ASN A 11 18.29 33.63 -11.01
N ARG A 12 16.96 33.48 -10.99
CA ARG A 12 16.26 32.84 -9.88
C ARG A 12 16.54 31.33 -9.81
N MET A 13 16.59 30.64 -10.94
CA MET A 13 16.93 29.22 -11.01
C MET A 13 18.37 28.97 -10.56
N THR A 14 19.34 29.70 -11.11
CA THR A 14 20.76 29.58 -10.74
C THR A 14 21.03 29.97 -9.29
N GLY A 15 20.31 30.96 -8.75
CA GLY A 15 20.36 31.30 -7.32
C GLY A 15 19.87 30.16 -6.43
N ARG A 16 18.83 29.42 -6.86
CA ARG A 16 18.33 28.23 -6.16
C ARG A 16 19.37 27.12 -6.14
N GLU A 17 19.99 26.84 -7.28
CA GLU A 17 21.03 25.81 -7.42
C GLU A 17 22.23 26.12 -6.53
N LYS A 18 22.80 27.33 -6.64
CA LYS A 18 23.92 27.78 -5.81
C LYS A 18 23.58 27.74 -4.31
N GLY A 19 22.34 28.10 -3.96
CA GLY A 19 21.85 28.07 -2.59
C GLY A 19 21.80 26.66 -1.99
N CYS A 20 21.36 25.67 -2.77
CA CYS A 20 21.34 24.27 -2.34
C CYS A 20 22.76 23.71 -2.22
N TRP A 21 23.59 23.87 -3.26
CA TRP A 21 24.92 23.26 -3.33
C TRP A 21 25.90 23.76 -2.26
N ARG A 22 25.71 24.99 -1.78
CA ARG A 22 26.52 25.57 -0.69
C ARG A 22 26.35 24.82 0.64
N ILE A 23 25.27 24.07 0.81
CA ILE A 23 24.94 23.42 2.08
C ILE A 23 25.46 21.98 2.07
N GLN A 24 26.26 21.63 3.06
CA GLN A 24 26.89 20.31 3.21
C GLN A 24 26.34 19.54 4.43
N ASP A 25 25.22 19.99 4.99
CA ASP A 25 24.53 19.34 6.10
C ASP A 25 23.11 19.00 5.72
N CYS A 26 22.67 17.78 6.04
CA CYS A 26 21.30 17.35 5.78
C CYS A 26 20.28 18.29 6.43
N GLY A 27 20.42 18.59 7.73
CA GLY A 27 19.42 19.37 8.46
C GLY A 27 19.24 20.78 7.91
N SER A 28 20.35 21.41 7.56
CA SER A 28 20.39 22.75 6.95
C SER A 28 19.88 22.74 5.51
N CYS A 29 20.18 21.67 4.76
CA CYS A 29 19.73 21.51 3.38
C CYS A 29 18.20 21.40 3.32
N LEU A 30 17.63 20.57 4.20
CA LEU A 30 16.19 20.35 4.28
C LEU A 30 15.44 21.57 4.80
N LYS A 31 16.02 22.36 5.71
CA LYS A 31 15.41 23.59 6.24
C LYS A 31 15.60 24.81 5.32
N SER A 32 16.29 24.66 4.20
CA SER A 32 16.54 25.76 3.28
C SER A 32 15.27 26.27 2.60
N LYS A 33 15.19 27.59 2.38
CA LYS A 33 14.06 28.26 1.71
C LYS A 33 13.87 27.81 0.25
N HIS A 34 14.88 27.16 -0.32
CA HIS A 34 14.99 26.83 -1.73
C HIS A 34 14.43 25.44 -2.10
N ARG A 35 13.79 24.73 -1.16
CA ARG A 35 13.25 23.37 -1.34
C ARG A 35 14.30 22.41 -1.89
N CYS A 36 15.45 22.32 -1.22
CA CYS A 36 16.50 21.40 -1.60
C CYS A 36 16.21 19.96 -1.10
N GLY A 37 16.86 18.98 -1.73
CA GLY A 37 16.91 17.59 -1.32
C GLY A 37 18.34 17.18 -0.97
N TRP A 38 18.49 16.16 -0.13
CA TRP A 38 19.76 15.67 0.35
C TRP A 38 20.02 14.25 -0.17
N CYS A 39 21.16 14.04 -0.82
CA CYS A 39 21.64 12.72 -1.24
C CYS A 39 22.57 12.19 -0.13
N PRO A 40 22.18 11.13 0.62
CA PRO A 40 22.92 10.70 1.80
C PRO A 40 24.27 10.05 1.48
N SER A 41 24.35 9.33 0.37
CA SER A 41 25.52 8.53 0.05
C SER A 41 26.62 9.37 -0.62
N SER A 42 26.27 10.38 -1.43
CA SER A 42 27.22 11.42 -1.86
C SER A 42 27.39 12.58 -0.87
N SER A 43 26.55 12.67 0.18
CA SER A 43 26.51 13.80 1.13
C SER A 43 26.39 15.17 0.45
N THR A 44 25.54 15.27 -0.59
CA THR A 44 25.37 16.50 -1.37
C THR A 44 23.94 17.04 -1.31
N CYS A 45 23.81 18.36 -1.17
CA CYS A 45 22.54 19.06 -1.23
C CYS A 45 22.23 19.53 -2.66
N VAL A 46 21.10 19.08 -3.20
CA VAL A 46 20.70 19.29 -4.60
C VAL A 46 19.33 19.97 -4.69
N PRO A 47 19.05 20.75 -5.74
CA PRO A 47 17.74 21.36 -5.95
C PRO A 47 16.70 20.27 -6.31
N ALA A 48 15.77 20.00 -5.41
CA ALA A 48 14.65 19.08 -5.67
C ALA A 48 13.39 19.88 -6.03
N THR A 49 12.64 19.47 -7.04
CA THR A 49 11.40 20.17 -7.40
C THR A 49 10.19 19.61 -6.65
N ASN A 50 10.14 18.29 -6.42
CA ASN A 50 9.03 17.60 -5.77
C ASN A 50 9.48 16.34 -5.01
N LEU A 51 8.63 15.78 -4.13
CA LEU A 51 8.88 14.47 -3.49
C LEU A 51 9.05 13.33 -4.51
N LEU A 52 8.48 13.49 -5.72
CA LEU A 52 8.57 12.52 -6.82
C LEU A 52 9.67 12.86 -7.84
N SER A 53 10.53 13.85 -7.55
CA SER A 53 11.72 14.15 -8.38
C SER A 53 12.56 12.93 -8.78
N PRO A 54 12.82 11.91 -7.91
CA PRO A 54 13.65 10.78 -8.29
C PRO A 54 13.05 9.87 -9.38
N ILE A 55 11.77 10.03 -9.71
CA ILE A 55 11.10 9.26 -10.77
C ILE A 55 11.32 9.93 -12.14
N ASN A 56 11.32 11.26 -12.21
CA ASN A 56 11.37 11.99 -13.49
C ASN A 56 12.80 12.34 -13.93
N HIS A 57 13.72 12.62 -13.00
CA HIS A 57 15.10 12.97 -13.36
C HIS A 57 16.13 12.48 -12.32
N PRO A 58 17.34 12.10 -12.76
CA PRO A 58 18.44 11.79 -11.86
C PRO A 58 18.92 13.07 -11.16
N VAL A 59 18.43 13.32 -9.94
CA VAL A 59 18.84 14.50 -9.16
C VAL A 59 20.14 14.25 -8.38
N CYS A 60 20.41 12.99 -8.00
CA CYS A 60 21.65 12.61 -7.32
C CYS A 60 22.72 12.12 -8.32
N PRO A 61 24.02 12.33 -8.01
CA PRO A 61 25.13 11.94 -8.87
C PRO A 61 25.22 10.42 -9.08
N LEU A 62 24.78 9.61 -8.11
CA LEU A 62 24.65 8.16 -8.24
C LEU A 62 23.21 7.73 -8.52
N ALA A 63 23.05 6.78 -9.46
CA ALA A 63 21.75 6.26 -9.83
C ALA A 63 21.09 5.38 -8.75
N SER A 64 21.91 4.69 -7.94
CA SER A 64 21.46 3.88 -6.80
C SER A 64 20.87 4.73 -5.68
N GLU A 65 21.30 5.98 -5.53
CA GLU A 65 20.91 6.88 -4.44
C GLU A 65 19.58 7.61 -4.71
N ARG A 66 19.03 7.49 -5.91
CA ARG A 66 17.79 8.19 -6.30
C ARG A 66 16.63 7.86 -5.37
N TYR A 67 16.54 6.61 -4.92
CA TYR A 67 15.48 6.16 -4.00
C TYR A 67 15.78 6.48 -2.52
N GLU A 68 16.98 6.96 -2.22
CA GLU A 68 17.42 7.37 -0.88
C GLU A 68 17.42 8.89 -0.68
N LEU A 69 16.92 9.65 -1.67
CA LEU A 69 16.81 11.11 -1.57
C LEU A 69 15.97 11.50 -0.34
N ARG A 70 16.56 12.27 0.58
CA ARG A 70 15.87 12.85 1.74
C ARG A 70 15.36 14.23 1.35
N THR A 71 14.09 14.52 1.63
CA THR A 71 13.47 15.82 1.29
C THR A 71 12.93 16.50 2.54
N SER A 72 12.68 17.80 2.46
CA SER A 72 12.28 18.64 3.60
C SER A 72 11.04 18.12 4.33
N ALA A 73 10.15 17.42 3.62
CA ALA A 73 8.94 16.84 4.17
C ALA A 73 9.16 15.58 5.05
N LEU A 74 10.30 14.88 4.90
CA LEU A 74 10.57 13.60 5.61
C LEU A 74 11.65 13.73 6.71
N GLY A 75 12.45 14.80 6.69
CA GLY A 75 13.52 15.01 7.68
C GLY A 75 14.81 14.24 7.37
N CYS A 76 15.80 14.37 8.26
CA CYS A 76 17.13 13.77 8.06
C CYS A 76 17.27 12.36 8.61
N ASP A 77 16.42 11.99 9.57
CA ASP A 77 16.47 10.69 10.24
C ASP A 77 15.52 9.65 9.62
N CYS A 78 14.48 10.09 8.91
CA CYS A 78 13.54 9.21 8.21
C CYS A 78 13.77 9.29 6.69
N SER A 79 14.20 8.18 6.09
CA SER A 79 14.39 8.10 4.64
C SER A 79 13.08 7.80 3.91
N THR A 80 12.96 8.17 2.63
CA THR A 80 11.81 7.84 1.76
C THR A 80 11.52 6.34 1.74
N THR A 81 12.55 5.50 1.95
CA THR A 81 12.46 4.05 2.13
C THR A 81 11.57 3.63 3.30
N THR A 82 11.64 4.31 4.45
CA THR A 82 10.83 3.94 5.61
C THR A 82 9.36 4.31 5.38
N LEU A 83 9.11 5.48 4.81
CA LEU A 83 7.76 5.91 4.43
C LEU A 83 7.14 4.94 3.40
N LEU A 84 7.89 4.56 2.36
CA LEU A 84 7.45 3.54 1.39
C LEU A 84 7.18 2.20 2.06
N SER A 85 8.06 1.75 2.97
CA SER A 85 7.90 0.48 3.67
C SER A 85 6.63 0.48 4.54
N VAL A 86 6.32 1.59 5.23
CA VAL A 86 5.13 1.72 6.06
C VAL A 86 3.88 1.73 5.19
N ILE A 87 3.88 2.46 4.08
CA ILE A 87 2.76 2.47 3.13
C ILE A 87 2.48 1.06 2.60
N VAL A 88 3.52 0.36 2.13
CA VAL A 88 3.37 -1.01 1.61
C VAL A 88 2.88 -1.95 2.71
N ALA A 89 3.40 -1.85 3.93
CA ALA A 89 2.97 -2.66 5.07
C ALA A 89 1.48 -2.43 5.41
N VAL A 90 1.00 -1.19 5.39
CA VAL A 90 -0.41 -0.86 5.62
C VAL A 90 -1.29 -1.48 4.53
N PHE A 91 -0.95 -1.32 3.25
CA PHE A 91 -1.72 -1.94 2.17
C PHE A 91 -1.69 -3.47 2.22
N SER A 92 -0.55 -4.06 2.54
CA SER A 92 -0.39 -5.51 2.69
C SER A 92 -1.24 -6.07 3.84
N THR A 93 -1.24 -5.41 4.99
CA THR A 93 -2.06 -5.81 6.15
C THR A 93 -3.56 -5.71 5.86
N ILE A 94 -4.02 -4.62 5.22
CA ILE A 94 -5.41 -4.48 4.78
C ILE A 94 -5.79 -5.60 3.79
N ALA A 95 -4.95 -5.87 2.79
CA ALA A 95 -5.18 -6.93 1.82
C ALA A 95 -5.25 -8.32 2.49
N ALA A 96 -4.36 -8.60 3.44
CA ALA A 96 -4.37 -9.86 4.19
C ALA A 96 -5.66 -10.05 4.99
N ILE A 97 -6.14 -8.99 5.67
CA ILE A 97 -7.41 -9.03 6.42
C ILE A 97 -8.59 -9.26 5.48
N LEU A 98 -8.63 -8.58 4.34
CA LEU A 98 -9.68 -8.77 3.34
C LEU A 98 -9.69 -10.21 2.81
N LEU A 99 -8.53 -10.76 2.46
CA LEU A 99 -8.40 -12.14 2.01
C LEU A 99 -8.86 -13.14 3.08
N LEU A 100 -8.43 -12.96 4.33
CA LEU A 100 -8.86 -13.80 5.45
C LEU A 100 -10.39 -13.72 5.65
N SER A 101 -10.96 -12.51 5.64
CA SER A 101 -12.41 -12.34 5.77
C SER A 101 -13.18 -13.00 4.63
N LEU A 102 -12.67 -12.93 3.41
CA LEU A 102 -13.27 -13.55 2.22
C LEU A 102 -13.20 -15.08 2.31
N VAL A 103 -12.08 -15.65 2.73
CA VAL A 103 -11.94 -17.09 2.97
C VAL A 103 -12.90 -17.57 4.06
N LEU A 104 -12.98 -16.85 5.19
CA LEU A 104 -13.91 -17.19 6.27
C LEU A 104 -15.37 -17.07 5.82
N TRP A 105 -15.68 -16.06 5.01
CA TRP A 105 -17.01 -15.87 4.44
C TRP A 105 -17.37 -16.99 3.48
N LEU A 106 -16.46 -17.39 2.59
CA LEU A 106 -16.62 -18.54 1.70
C LEU A 106 -16.78 -19.84 2.50
N LEU A 107 -15.95 -20.10 3.51
CA LEU A 107 -16.08 -21.27 4.37
C LEU A 107 -17.42 -21.28 5.13
N LYS A 108 -17.88 -20.13 5.61
CA LYS A 108 -19.18 -20.01 6.29
C LYS A 108 -20.34 -20.16 5.32
N TRP A 109 -20.23 -19.66 4.10
CA TRP A 109 -21.24 -19.81 3.06
C TRP A 109 -21.30 -21.27 2.59
N TRP A 110 -20.14 -21.85 2.32
CA TRP A 110 -19.95 -23.25 1.97
C TRP A 110 -20.45 -24.18 3.08
N GLY A 111 -20.13 -23.89 4.34
CA GLY A 111 -20.62 -24.64 5.50
C GLY A 111 -22.13 -24.47 5.73
N ARG A 112 -22.74 -23.36 5.31
CA ARG A 112 -24.20 -23.17 5.33
C ARG A 112 -24.90 -23.95 4.21
N THR A 113 -24.29 -24.07 3.03
CA THR A 113 -24.84 -24.86 1.92
C THR A 113 -24.55 -26.36 2.06
N MET A 114 -23.40 -26.74 2.62
CA MET A 114 -22.99 -28.14 2.83
C MET A 114 -23.38 -28.72 4.19
N ARG A 115 -23.91 -27.95 5.15
CA ARG A 115 -24.64 -28.51 6.30
C ARG A 115 -25.96 -29.09 5.81
N SER A 116 -25.84 -30.24 5.15
CA SER A 116 -26.89 -31.02 4.52
C SER A 116 -27.61 -31.93 5.50
N GLY A 117 -27.34 -31.86 6.80
CA GLY A 117 -28.10 -32.61 7.79
C GLY A 117 -27.69 -32.38 9.23
N GLY A 118 -28.64 -32.68 10.11
CA GLY A 118 -28.51 -32.66 11.56
C GLY A 118 -29.15 -33.92 12.17
N TRP A 119 -29.00 -34.10 13.46
CA TRP A 119 -29.63 -35.19 14.21
C TRP A 119 -30.98 -34.69 14.71
N GLU A 120 -32.06 -35.39 14.36
CA GLU A 120 -33.40 -35.08 14.86
C GLU A 120 -33.88 -36.27 15.70
N ILE A 121 -34.38 -35.97 16.88
CA ILE A 121 -34.98 -36.94 17.79
C ILE A 121 -36.49 -36.70 17.69
N VAL A 122 -37.18 -37.56 16.94
CA VAL A 122 -38.64 -37.47 16.81
C VAL A 122 -39.26 -38.40 17.85
N VAL A 123 -39.94 -37.83 18.82
CA VAL A 123 -40.74 -38.58 19.80
C VAL A 123 -42.11 -38.82 19.18
N GLN A 124 -42.42 -40.08 18.87
CA GLN A 124 -43.75 -40.46 18.38
C GLN A 124 -44.75 -40.44 19.53
N GLU A 125 -46.03 -40.22 19.22
CA GLU A 125 -47.11 -40.18 20.23
C GLU A 125 -47.28 -41.53 20.97
N ASP A 126 -46.73 -42.61 20.42
CA ASP A 126 -46.65 -43.94 21.03
C ASP A 126 -45.56 -44.04 22.13
N GLY A 127 -44.83 -42.96 22.43
CA GLY A 127 -43.76 -42.92 23.42
C GLY A 127 -42.43 -43.55 22.98
N THR A 128 -42.35 -44.04 21.74
CA THR A 128 -41.12 -44.60 21.17
C THR A 128 -40.23 -43.51 20.56
N VAL A 129 -38.93 -43.61 20.80
CA VAL A 129 -37.93 -42.66 20.30
C VAL A 129 -37.33 -43.21 19.02
N ARG A 130 -37.42 -42.45 17.91
CA ARG A 130 -36.69 -42.75 16.68
C ARG A 130 -35.58 -41.75 16.46
N GLU A 131 -34.36 -42.25 16.46
CA GLU A 131 -33.16 -41.49 16.08
C GLU A 131 -33.02 -41.53 14.56
N GLY A 132 -32.98 -40.35 13.93
CA GLY A 132 -32.82 -40.23 12.49
C GLY A 132 -31.91 -39.06 12.11
N THR A 133 -31.13 -39.23 11.05
CA THR A 133 -30.41 -38.09 10.46
C THR A 133 -31.37 -37.35 9.54
N TRP A 134 -31.76 -36.13 9.91
CA TRP A 134 -32.50 -35.25 9.01
C TRP A 134 -31.54 -34.75 7.93
N ARG A 135 -31.84 -35.01 6.64
CA ARG A 135 -31.15 -34.38 5.51
C ARG A 135 -32.02 -33.29 4.91
N ARG A 136 -31.48 -32.07 4.78
CA ARG A 136 -32.14 -31.02 3.98
C ARG A 136 -32.21 -31.52 2.54
N GLY A 137 -33.41 -31.60 1.98
CA GLY A 137 -33.60 -32.00 0.58
C GLY A 137 -32.67 -31.20 -0.33
N SER A 138 -31.96 -31.91 -1.20
CA SER A 138 -31.04 -31.35 -2.18
C SER A 138 -31.61 -30.09 -2.85
N LEU A 139 -30.84 -28.99 -2.83
CA LEU A 139 -31.14 -27.78 -3.59
C LEU A 139 -30.99 -28.00 -5.12
N TRP A 140 -30.42 -29.14 -5.53
CA TRP A 140 -30.39 -29.53 -6.94
C TRP A 140 -31.74 -30.09 -7.34
N PRO A 141 -32.32 -29.60 -8.44
CA PRO A 141 -33.59 -30.12 -8.92
C PRO A 141 -33.42 -31.61 -9.25
N ARG A 142 -34.42 -32.40 -8.80
CA ARG A 142 -34.47 -33.86 -8.87
C ARG A 142 -34.15 -34.48 -10.24
N PHE A 143 -34.15 -33.70 -11.32
CA PHE A 143 -33.86 -34.18 -12.68
C PHE A 143 -32.39 -34.52 -12.95
N LEU A 144 -31.43 -34.12 -12.09
CA LEU A 144 -30.00 -34.42 -12.31
C LEU A 144 -29.48 -35.68 -11.59
N LEU A 145 -30.29 -36.29 -10.72
CA LEU A 145 -29.88 -37.49 -9.95
C LEU A 145 -30.51 -38.80 -10.46
N ALA A 146 -31.27 -38.76 -11.55
CA ALA A 146 -31.90 -39.93 -12.16
C ALA A 146 -31.14 -40.38 -13.42
N ARG A 147 -29.89 -40.84 -13.25
CA ARG A 147 -29.22 -41.71 -14.23
C ARG A 147 -28.03 -42.46 -13.60
N ARG A 148 -28.33 -43.55 -12.90
CA ARG A 148 -27.58 -44.81 -12.94
C ARG A 148 -28.36 -45.87 -12.19
#